data_AF-A0AAW6AXG7-F1
#
_entry.id   AF-A0AAW6AXG7-F1
#
_cell.length_a   1.000
_cell.length_b   1.000
_cell.length_c   1.000
_cell.angle_alpha   90.00
_cell.angle_beta   90.00
_cell.angle_gamma   90.00
#
_symmetry.space_group_name_H-M   'P 1'
#
loop_
_entity.id
_entity.type
_entity.pdbx_description
1 polymer ?
#
loop_
_entity_poly.entity_id
_entity_poly.type
_entity_poly.pdbx_seq_one_letter_code
_entity_poly.pdbx_strand_id
1 'polypeptide(L)'
;MKYNLEHFSELMEQADVLAENKDELLKESDDLQFRLTSDITRSPSSEEVQEIVREIYDKKFGKGASEFTACWFWHGVNSNAA
;
A
#
# COMPACT_ATOMS: atom_id res chain seq x y z
N MET A 1 27.71 6.66 19.42
CA MET A 1 27.06 7.69 18.55
C MET A 1 27.65 7.75 17.13
N LYS A 2 28.27 6.67 16.61
CA LYS A 2 28.79 6.64 15.22
C LYS A 2 27.74 6.15 14.20
N TYR A 3 26.93 5.18 14.61
CA TYR A 3 25.86 4.60 13.79
C TYR A 3 24.92 5.66 13.19
N ASN A 4 24.55 6.67 13.98
CA ASN A 4 23.63 7.71 13.52
C ASN A 4 24.20 8.55 12.36
N LEU A 5 25.53 8.73 12.29
CA LEU A 5 26.19 9.51 11.24
C LEU A 5 26.37 8.72 9.93
N GLU A 6 26.50 7.39 10.03
CA GLU A 6 26.74 6.50 8.88
C GLU A 6 25.46 6.27 8.04
N HIS A 7 24.27 6.45 8.62
CA HIS A 7 22.99 6.28 7.91
C HIS A 7 22.40 7.58 7.34
N PHE A 8 23.00 8.75 7.58
CA PHE A 8 22.47 10.00 7.02
C PHE A 8 22.62 10.09 5.50
N SER A 9 23.69 9.53 4.94
CA SER A 9 23.87 9.47 3.48
C SER A 9 22.80 8.61 2.82
N GLU A 10 22.49 7.46 3.42
CA GLU A 10 21.42 6.57 2.95
C GLU A 10 20.05 7.25 3.05
N LEU A 11 19.78 8.01 4.13
CA LEU A 11 18.54 8.77 4.28
C LEU A 11 18.43 9.92 3.26
N MET A 12 19.51 10.61 2.94
CA MET A 12 19.52 11.62 1.87
C MET A 12 19.28 10.98 0.50
N GLU A 13 19.96 9.88 0.20
CA GLU A 13 19.78 9.16 -1.06
C GLU A 13 18.34 8.68 -1.23
N GLN A 14 17.72 8.14 -0.17
CA GLN A 14 16.31 7.79 -0.18
C GLN A 14 15.39 9.00 -0.35
N ALA A 15 15.73 10.15 0.26
CA ALA A 15 14.95 11.38 0.12
C ALA A 15 15.04 11.96 -1.30
N ASP A 16 16.20 11.89 -1.94
CA ASP A 16 16.41 12.33 -3.32
C ASP A 16 15.65 11.42 -4.31
N VAL A 17 15.77 10.10 -4.15
CA VAL A 17 14.99 9.12 -4.94
C VAL A 17 13.48 9.32 -4.75
N LEU A 18 13.04 9.63 -3.52
CA LEU A 18 11.64 9.94 -3.25
C LEU A 18 11.21 11.26 -3.92
N ALA A 19 12.07 12.27 -3.91
CA ALA A 19 11.78 13.56 -4.55
C ALA A 19 11.68 13.44 -6.07
N GLU A 20 12.55 12.63 -6.69
CA GLU A 20 12.53 12.35 -8.13
C GLU A 20 11.28 11.59 -8.56
N ASN A 21 10.84 10.59 -7.78
CA ASN A 21 9.70 9.75 -8.10
C ASN A 21 8.37 10.26 -7.55
N LYS A 22 8.38 11.39 -6.82
CA LYS A 22 7.20 11.90 -6.10
C LYS A 22 6.00 12.09 -7.01
N ASP A 23 6.20 12.71 -8.17
CA ASP A 23 5.11 13.05 -9.07
C ASP A 23 4.49 11.79 -9.70
N GLU A 24 5.31 10.79 -10.00
CA GLU A 24 4.84 9.48 -10.48
C GLU A 24 4.06 8.74 -9.39
N LEU A 25 4.58 8.71 -8.16
CA LEU A 25 3.91 8.09 -7.01
C LEU A 25 2.56 8.76 -6.71
N LEU A 26 2.48 10.09 -6.79
CA LEU A 26 1.24 10.84 -6.60
C LEU A 26 0.23 10.51 -7.71
N LYS A 27 0.69 10.49 -8.97
CA LYS A 27 -0.18 10.17 -10.11
C LYS A 27 -0.74 8.75 -10.04
N GLU A 28 0.08 7.76 -9.69
CA GLU A 28 -0.38 6.38 -9.51
C GLU A 28 -1.37 6.26 -8.35
N SER A 29 -1.15 6.98 -7.25
CA SER A 29 -2.09 7.05 -6.13
C SER A 29 -3.44 7.63 -6.56
N ASP A 30 -3.42 8.71 -7.33
CA ASP A 30 -4.64 9.36 -7.82
C ASP A 30 -5.40 8.47 -8.82
N ASP A 31 -4.70 7.77 -9.71
CA ASP A 31 -5.29 6.82 -10.65
C ASP A 31 -6.00 5.67 -9.92
N LEU A 32 -5.38 5.11 -8.88
CA LEU A 32 -5.98 4.04 -8.09
C LEU A 32 -7.22 4.51 -7.33
N GLN A 33 -7.14 5.71 -6.74
CA GLN A 33 -8.30 6.30 -6.07
C GLN A 33 -9.43 6.59 -7.06
N PHE A 34 -9.10 7.08 -8.26
CA PHE A 34 -10.07 7.30 -9.32
C PHE A 34 -10.72 6.00 -9.78
N ARG A 35 -9.94 4.96 -10.08
CA ARG A 35 -10.46 3.62 -10.45
C ARG A 35 -11.40 3.07 -9.38
N LEU A 36 -11.00 3.18 -8.11
CA LEU A 36 -11.82 2.72 -6.96
C LEU A 36 -13.14 3.48 -6.82
N THR A 37 -13.13 4.79 -7.11
CA THR A 37 -14.29 5.68 -6.89
C THR A 37 -15.11 5.94 -8.15
N SER A 38 -14.64 5.49 -9.31
CA SER A 38 -15.28 5.70 -10.61
C SER A 38 -16.72 5.18 -10.65
N ASP A 39 -16.99 4.10 -9.92
CA ASP A 39 -18.31 3.49 -9.82
C ASP A 39 -18.55 2.97 -8.39
N ILE A 40 -19.07 3.87 -7.56
CA ILE A 40 -19.42 3.60 -6.16
C ILE A 40 -20.60 2.63 -5.99
N THR A 41 -21.26 2.21 -7.09
CA THR A 41 -22.39 1.28 -7.03
C THR A 41 -21.92 -0.18 -7.06
N ARG A 42 -20.64 -0.43 -7.40
CA ARG A 42 -20.06 -1.77 -7.44
C ARG A 42 -20.00 -2.40 -6.07
N SER A 43 -20.20 -3.72 -6.04
CA SER A 43 -20.04 -4.48 -4.81
C SER A 43 -18.61 -4.35 -4.29
N PRO A 44 -18.42 -4.03 -3.00
CA PRO A 44 -17.10 -4.04 -2.38
C PRO A 44 -16.40 -5.40 -2.47
N SER A 45 -17.15 -6.50 -2.60
CA SER A 45 -16.62 -7.85 -2.75
C SER A 45 -16.36 -8.28 -4.20
N SER A 46 -16.63 -7.41 -5.18
CA SER A 46 -16.34 -7.72 -6.58
C SER A 46 -14.84 -7.88 -6.80
N GLU A 47 -14.47 -8.79 -7.70
CA GLU A 47 -13.07 -9.09 -8.04
C GLU A 47 -12.32 -7.80 -8.43
N GLU A 48 -12.92 -6.97 -9.26
CA GLU A 48 -12.36 -5.69 -9.71
C GLU A 48 -12.05 -4.74 -8.53
N VAL A 49 -13.00 -4.56 -7.61
CA VAL A 49 -12.79 -3.70 -6.42
C VAL A 49 -11.72 -4.30 -5.51
N GLN A 50 -11.72 -5.62 -5.32
CA GLN A 50 -10.72 -6.32 -4.50
C GLN A 50 -9.32 -6.29 -5.13
N GLU A 51 -9.19 -6.33 -6.46
CA GLU A 51 -7.92 -6.10 -7.17
C GLU A 51 -7.37 -4.69 -6.90
N ILE A 52 -8.19 -3.66 -7.06
CA ILE A 52 -7.78 -2.27 -6.81
C ILE A 52 -7.37 -2.08 -5.35
N VAL A 53 -8.13 -2.64 -4.41
CA VAL A 53 -7.80 -2.57 -2.98
C VAL A 53 -6.48 -3.29 -2.68
N ARG A 54 -6.25 -4.50 -3.23
CA ARG A 54 -4.97 -5.22 -3.06
C ARG A 54 -3.79 -4.40 -3.59
N GLU A 55 -3.94 -3.81 -4.77
CA GLU A 55 -2.93 -2.94 -5.38
C GLU A 55 -2.59 -1.73 -4.49
N ILE A 56 -3.62 -1.10 -3.88
CA ILE A 56 -3.43 0.00 -2.91
C ILE A 56 -2.64 -0.47 -1.69
N TYR A 57 -2.97 -1.62 -1.11
CA TYR A 57 -2.25 -2.14 0.06
C TYR A 57 -0.80 -2.49 -0.26
N ASP A 58 -0.54 -3.14 -1.39
CA ASP A 58 0.81 -3.51 -1.80
C ASP A 58 1.68 -2.29 -2.14
N LYS A 59 1.11 -1.25 -2.75
CA LYS A 59 1.86 0.01 -2.98
C LYS A 59 2.10 0.78 -1.69
N LYS A 60 1.15 0.79 -0.75
CA LYS A 60 1.26 1.57 0.50
C LYS A 60 2.17 0.93 1.54
N PHE A 61 2.16 -0.40 1.64
CA PHE A 61 2.83 -1.13 2.72
C PHE A 61 3.92 -2.09 2.22
N GLY A 62 4.15 -2.14 0.91
CA GLY A 62 5.11 -3.03 0.27
C GLY A 62 4.45 -4.28 -0.32
N LYS A 63 5.11 -4.84 -1.34
CA LYS A 63 4.61 -6.00 -2.09
C LYS A 63 4.32 -7.19 -1.15
N GLY A 64 3.11 -7.73 -1.24
CA GLY A 64 2.65 -8.87 -0.41
C GLY A 64 1.97 -8.44 0.89
N ALA A 65 1.88 -7.13 1.17
CA ALA A 65 1.12 -6.64 2.31
C ALA A 65 -0.38 -6.94 2.18
N SER A 66 -0.91 -6.97 0.96
CA SER A 66 -2.31 -7.34 0.69
C SER A 66 -2.63 -8.79 1.09
N GLU A 67 -1.66 -9.70 0.96
CA GLU A 67 -1.78 -11.09 1.40
C GLU A 67 -1.68 -11.22 2.92
N PHE A 68 -0.82 -10.41 3.54
CA PHE A 68 -0.66 -10.37 4.99
C PHE A 68 -1.93 -9.85 5.70
N THR A 69 -2.55 -8.79 5.18
CA THR A 69 -3.81 -8.26 5.73
C THR A 69 -4.97 -9.23 5.54
N ALA A 70 -5.03 -9.93 4.40
CA ALA A 70 -5.98 -11.01 4.18
C ALA A 70 -5.80 -12.15 5.21
N CYS A 71 -4.55 -12.57 5.44
CA CYS A 71 -4.22 -13.58 6.46
C CYS A 71 -4.63 -13.15 7.87
N TRP A 72 -4.34 -11.90 8.26
CA TRP A 72 -4.72 -11.37 9.58
C TRP A 72 -6.22 -11.31 9.77
N PHE A 73 -6.96 -10.88 8.75
CA PHE A 73 -8.42 -10.85 8.81
C PHE A 73 -8.99 -12.26 8.97
N TRP A 74 -8.49 -13.24 8.20
CA TRP A 74 -8.92 -14.63 8.30
C TRP A 74 -8.64 -15.26 9.66
N HIS A 75 -7.47 -15.00 10.23
CA HIS A 75 -7.12 -15.48 11.57
C HIS A 75 -7.91 -14.77 12.66
N GLY A 76 -8.09 -13.44 12.58
CA GLY A 76 -8.87 -12.68 13.56
C GLY A 76 -10.35 -13.06 13.60
N VAL A 77 -10.95 -13.35 12.45
CA VAL A 77 -12.34 -13.84 12.38
C VAL A 77 -12.47 -15.25 12.96
N ASN A 78 -11.51 -16.15 12.71
CA ASN A 78 -11.52 -17.51 13.27
C ASN A 78 -11.10 -17.58 14.74
N SER A 79 -10.28 -16.65 15.23
CA SER A 79 -9.90 -16.56 16.65
C SER A 79 -11.05 -16.07 17.54
N ASN A 80 -12.05 -15.38 16.98
CA ASN A 80 -13.29 -15.00 17.68
C ASN A 80 -14.40 -16.08 17.59
N ALA A 81 -14.15 -17.21 16.94
CA ALA A 81 -15.09 -18.31 16.79
C ALA A 81 -14.86 -19.46 17.79
N ALA A 82 -14.03 -19.25 18.83
CA ALA A 82 -13.73 -20.22 19.89
C ALA A 82 -14.25 -19.76 21.26
#